data_AF-A0A1X2I8F9-F1
#
_entry.id   AF-A0A1X2I8F9-F1
#
_cell.length_a   1.000
_cell.length_b   1.000
_cell.length_c   1.000
_cell.angle_alpha   90.00
_cell.angle_beta   90.00
_cell.angle_gamma   90.00
#
_symmetry.space_group_name_H-M   'P 1'
#
loop_
_entity.id
_entity.type
_entity.pdbx_description
1 polymer ?
#
loop_
_entity_poly.entity_id
_entity_poly.type
_entity_poly.pdbx_seq_one_letter_code
_entity_poly.pdbx_strand_id
1 'polypeptide(L)'
;MNKALLSKWLSYPVATELTPRLSTLAMDWIGSAGYMFSVSQYKDVFVARTFANLELPTYVANIPDFIDTLDALYVWKNHHCAMKDILLPRHCQDRQPISFGEFGVR
;
A
#
# COMPACT_ATOMS: atom_id res chain seq x y z
N MET A 1 9.84 -5.58 -6.34
CA MET A 1 9.17 -5.84 -5.04
C MET A 1 7.70 -5.40 -5.02
N ASN A 2 7.38 -4.13 -5.33
CA ASN A 2 6.00 -3.60 -5.30
C ASN A 2 4.98 -4.37 -6.16
N LYS A 3 5.37 -4.79 -7.38
CA LYS A 3 4.53 -5.66 -8.23
C LYS A 3 4.10 -6.96 -7.54
N ALA A 4 5.03 -7.63 -6.85
CA ALA A 4 4.77 -8.91 -6.20
C ALA A 4 3.83 -8.77 -4.99
N LEU A 5 3.96 -7.67 -4.23
CA LEU A 5 3.02 -7.34 -3.16
C LEU A 5 1.63 -7.07 -3.73
N LEU A 6 1.53 -6.23 -4.76
CA LEU A 6 0.25 -5.90 -5.38
C LEU A 6 -0.43 -7.14 -5.99
N SER A 7 0.32 -8.01 -6.69
CA SER A 7 -0.24 -9.25 -7.23
C SER A 7 -0.79 -10.17 -6.14
N LYS A 8 -0.15 -10.20 -4.96
CA LYS A 8 -0.66 -10.94 -3.82
C LYS A 8 -1.94 -10.30 -3.25
N TRP A 9 -1.99 -8.97 -3.15
CA TRP A 9 -3.19 -8.28 -2.67
C TRP A 9 -4.40 -8.46 -3.60
N LEU A 10 -4.15 -8.50 -4.91
CA LEU A 10 -5.17 -8.76 -5.92
C LEU A 10 -5.71 -10.19 -5.88
N SER A 11 -4.97 -11.15 -5.32
CA SER A 11 -5.45 -12.52 -5.12
C SER A 11 -6.45 -12.68 -3.97
N TYR A 12 -6.54 -11.68 -3.06
CA TYR A 12 -7.51 -11.74 -1.96
C TYR A 12 -8.93 -11.42 -2.44
N PRO A 13 -9.97 -11.95 -1.78
CA PRO A 13 -11.37 -11.67 -2.12
C PRO A 13 -11.74 -10.23 -1.76
N VAL A 14 -11.38 -9.30 -2.64
CA VAL A 14 -11.62 -7.86 -2.53
C VAL A 14 -12.85 -7.52 -3.37
N ALA A 15 -13.81 -6.78 -2.81
CA ALA A 15 -14.96 -6.28 -3.58
C ALA A 15 -14.49 -5.50 -4.81
N THR A 16 -15.09 -5.79 -5.96
CA THR A 16 -14.69 -5.26 -7.28
C THR A 16 -14.63 -3.73 -7.33
N GLU A 17 -15.43 -3.06 -6.51
CA GLU A 17 -15.47 -1.59 -6.37
C GLU A 17 -14.21 -1.00 -5.73
N LEU A 18 -13.52 -1.77 -4.88
CA LEU A 18 -12.30 -1.33 -4.18
C LEU A 18 -11.02 -1.73 -4.92
N THR A 19 -11.11 -2.61 -5.91
CA THR A 19 -9.97 -3.06 -6.72
C THR A 19 -9.22 -1.89 -7.38
N PRO A 20 -9.88 -0.87 -7.96
CA PRO A 20 -9.18 0.30 -8.54
C PRO A 20 -8.41 1.12 -7.49
N ARG A 21 -8.77 1.00 -6.20
CA ARG A 21 -8.12 1.70 -5.09
C ARG A 21 -6.92 0.93 -4.55
N LEU A 22 -6.69 -0.31 -4.98
CA LEU A 22 -5.51 -1.09 -4.61
C LEU A 22 -4.31 -0.59 -5.39
N SER A 23 -3.38 0.01 -4.66
CA SER A 23 -2.07 0.35 -5.16
C SER A 23 -1.03 0.17 -4.07
N THR A 24 0.19 -0.13 -4.48
CA THR A 24 1.34 0.00 -3.59
C THR A 24 1.89 1.41 -3.72
N LEU A 25 2.45 1.94 -2.63
CA LEU A 25 3.13 3.22 -2.61
C LEU A 25 4.48 3.01 -1.94
N ALA A 26 5.55 3.32 -2.64
CA ALA A 26 6.91 3.06 -2.21
C ALA A 26 7.78 4.29 -2.40
N MET A 27 8.94 4.25 -1.75
CA MET A 27 9.97 5.28 -1.86
C MET A 27 11.28 4.62 -2.26
N ASP A 28 12.06 5.33 -3.05
CA ASP A 28 13.45 4.98 -3.36
C ASP A 28 14.34 6.19 -3.05
N TRP A 29 15.54 5.94 -2.55
CA TRP A 29 16.43 6.96 -2.00
C TRP A 29 17.86 6.76 -2.46
N ILE A 30 18.51 7.87 -2.82
CA ILE A 30 19.94 7.96 -3.13
C ILE A 30 20.52 9.10 -2.29
N GLY A 31 21.17 8.75 -1.18
CA GLY A 31 21.66 9.73 -0.23
C GLY A 31 20.52 10.51 0.43
N SER A 32 20.56 11.84 0.33
CA SER A 32 19.52 12.73 0.87
C SER A 32 18.37 13.00 -0.09
N ALA A 33 18.44 12.53 -1.34
CA ALA A 33 17.38 12.72 -2.32
C ALA A 33 16.67 11.40 -2.60
N GLY A 34 15.37 11.47 -2.84
CA GLY A 34 14.56 10.30 -3.15
C GLY A 34 13.32 10.67 -3.93
N TYR A 35 12.51 9.67 -4.24
CA TYR A 35 11.21 9.88 -4.86
C TYR A 35 10.22 8.84 -4.35
N MET A 36 8.96 9.25 -4.30
CA MET A 36 7.83 8.40 -4.00
C MET A 36 7.12 8.04 -5.30
N PHE A 37 6.72 6.79 -5.43
CA PHE A 37 5.98 6.30 -6.58
C PHE A 37 4.91 5.29 -6.17
N SER A 38 3.80 5.32 -6.90
CA SER A 38 2.73 4.33 -6.76
C SER A 38 2.83 3.29 -7.87
N VAL A 39 2.43 2.06 -7.56
CA VAL A 39 2.21 1.02 -8.57
C VAL A 39 0.78 0.52 -8.41
N SER A 40 0.01 0.59 -9.50
CA SER A 40 -1.36 0.08 -9.59
C SER A 40 -1.51 -0.83 -10.81
N GLN A 41 -2.53 -1.69 -10.79
CA GLN A 41 -2.90 -2.48 -11.96
C GLN A 41 -3.92 -1.71 -12.79
N TYR A 42 -3.68 -1.66 -14.10
CA TYR A 42 -4.64 -1.17 -15.07
C TYR A 42 -4.81 -2.23 -16.16
N LYS A 43 -5.98 -2.87 -16.20
CA LYS A 43 -6.23 -4.06 -17.03
C LYS A 43 -5.16 -5.13 -16.75
N ASP A 44 -4.42 -5.57 -17.76
CA ASP A 44 -3.43 -6.64 -17.65
C ASP A 44 -1.99 -6.13 -17.40
N VAL A 45 -1.81 -4.82 -17.18
CA VAL A 45 -0.49 -4.20 -16.98
C VAL A 45 -0.36 -3.52 -15.62
N PHE A 46 0.87 -3.46 -15.12
CA PHE A 46 1.22 -2.71 -13.92
C PHE A 46 1.82 -1.37 -14.34
N VAL A 47 1.25 -0.28 -13.82
CA VAL A 47 1.68 1.08 -14.13
C VAL A 47 2.32 1.67 -12.89
N ALA A 48 3.55 2.15 -13.03
CA ALA A 48 4.23 2.94 -12.01
C ALA A 48 4.04 4.44 -12.31
N ARG A 49 3.72 5.23 -11.29
CA ARG A 49 3.62 6.69 -11.40
C ARG A 49 4.37 7.36 -10.27
N THR A 50 5.27 8.27 -10.61
CA THR A 50 5.93 9.15 -9.65
C THR A 50 4.89 10.06 -9.00
N PHE A 51 4.97 10.20 -7.68
CA PHE A 51 4.03 10.95 -6.87
C PHE A 51 4.66 12.23 -6.32
N ALA A 52 5.85 12.12 -5.74
CA ALA A 52 6.55 13.25 -5.13
C ALA A 52 8.07 13.02 -5.18
N ASN A 53 8.83 14.12 -5.25
CA ASN A 53 10.25 14.09 -4.94
C ASN A 53 10.41 14.27 -3.42
N LEU A 54 11.43 13.64 -2.86
CA LEU A 54 11.70 13.65 -1.43
C LEU A 54 13.13 14.15 -1.20
N GLU A 55 13.29 15.02 -0.23
CA GLU A 55 14.58 15.60 0.11
C GLU A 55 14.75 15.60 1.63
N LEU A 56 15.88 15.09 2.12
CA LEU A 56 16.28 15.23 3.51
C LEU A 56 17.08 16.54 3.65
N PRO A 57 16.71 17.41 4.60
CA PRO A 57 17.39 18.69 4.77
C PRO A 57 18.81 18.42 5.27
N THR A 58 19.80 18.83 4.48
CA THR A 58 21.22 18.74 4.88
C THR A 58 21.68 19.98 5.63
N TYR A 59 20.95 21.09 5.51
CA TYR A 59 21.18 22.36 6.20
C TYR A 59 19.88 22.91 6.77
N VAL A 60 19.98 23.74 7.82
CA VAL A 60 18.82 24.42 8.44
C VAL A 60 18.06 25.29 7.43
N ALA A 61 18.77 25.84 6.43
CA ALA A 61 18.16 26.64 5.37
C ALA A 61 17.18 25.84 4.48
N ASN A 62 17.28 24.50 4.44
CA ASN A 62 16.41 23.63 3.64
C ASN A 62 15.17 23.13 4.41
N ILE A 63 14.99 23.54 5.67
CA ILE A 63 13.79 23.16 6.45
C ILE A 63 12.49 23.59 5.77
N PRO A 64 12.37 24.78 5.14
CA PRO A 64 11.17 25.14 4.41
C PRO A 64 10.84 24.16 3.28
N ASP A 65 11.85 23.72 2.52
CA ASP A 65 11.69 22.77 1.41
C ASP A 65 11.36 21.36 1.90
N PHE A 66 11.75 21.01 3.13
CA PHE A 66 11.44 19.72 3.74
C PHE A 66 9.95 19.52 4.05
N ILE A 67 9.16 20.60 4.09
CA ILE A 67 7.71 20.52 4.35
C ILE A 67 7.01 19.65 3.30
N ASP A 68 7.37 19.80 2.02
CA ASP A 68 6.79 19.00 0.93
C ASP A 68 7.09 17.50 1.10
N THR A 69 8.28 17.18 1.60
CA THR A 69 8.66 15.80 1.93
C THR A 69 7.85 15.25 3.09
N LEU A 70 7.60 16.05 4.13
CA LEU A 70 6.75 15.66 5.26
C LEU A 70 5.30 15.43 4.82
N ASP A 71 4.76 16.27 3.94
CA ASP A 71 3.42 16.11 3.39
C ASP A 71 3.33 14.81 2.57
N ALA A 72 4.32 14.53 1.72
CA ALA A 72 4.40 13.28 0.98
C ALA A 72 4.46 12.05 1.92
N LEU A 73 5.25 12.12 3.00
CA LEU A 73 5.33 11.06 4.01
C LEU A 73 4.02 10.87 4.76
N TYR A 74 3.28 11.95 5.02
CA TYR A 74 1.96 11.88 5.64
C TYR A 74 0.94 11.19 4.71
N VAL A 75 0.95 11.52 3.42
CA VAL A 75 0.16 10.81 2.40
C VAL A 75 0.53 9.33 2.37
N TRP A 76 1.82 9.00 2.44
CA TRP A 76 2.28 7.62 2.45
C TRP A 76 1.77 6.80 3.64
N LYS A 77 1.82 7.40 4.84
CA LYS A 77 1.23 6.81 6.05
C LYS A 77 -0.27 6.56 5.87
N ASN A 78 -1.01 7.58 5.42
CA ASN A 78 -2.47 7.47 5.26
C ASN A 78 -2.86 6.42 4.22
N HIS A 79 -2.08 6.31 3.14
CA HIS A 79 -2.23 5.24 2.14
C HIS A 79 -2.10 3.86 2.79
N HIS A 80 -1.07 3.64 3.61
CA HIS A 80 -0.87 2.36 4.30
C HIS A 80 -1.98 2.04 5.30
N CYS A 81 -2.47 3.04 6.04
CA CYS A 81 -3.63 2.88 6.91
C CYS A 81 -4.87 2.46 6.12
N ALA A 82 -5.18 3.14 5.00
CA ALA A 82 -6.31 2.78 4.16
C ALA A 82 -6.18 1.38 3.55
N MET A 83 -4.97 0.98 3.10
CA MET A 83 -4.73 -0.37 2.59
C MET A 83 -4.92 -1.42 3.68
N LYS A 84 -4.45 -1.16 4.90
CA LYS A 84 -4.67 -2.03 6.05
C LYS A 84 -6.17 -2.25 6.31
N ASP A 85 -6.96 -1.18 6.27
CA ASP A 85 -8.41 -1.26 6.55
C ASP A 85 -9.17 -1.98 5.42
N ILE A 86 -8.69 -1.92 4.18
CA ILE A 86 -9.24 -2.69 3.05
C ILE A 86 -8.86 -4.18 3.15
N LEU A 87 -7.63 -4.49 3.56
CA LEU A 87 -7.07 -5.84 3.53
C LEU A 87 -7.38 -6.66 4.80
N LEU A 88 -7.37 -6.06 6.00
CA LEU A 88 -7.50 -6.79 7.28
C LEU A 88 -8.85 -7.48 7.46
N PRO A 89 -10.02 -6.82 7.25
CA PRO A 89 -11.31 -7.48 7.41
C PRO A 89 -11.46 -8.71 6.50
N ARG A 90 -10.76 -8.69 5.37
CA ARG A 90 -10.83 -9.73 4.32
C ARG A 90 -9.86 -10.87 4.55
N HIS A 91 -8.67 -10.57 5.07
CA HIS A 91 -7.74 -11.61 5.51
C HIS A 91 -8.32 -12.44 6.68
N CYS A 92 -9.18 -11.85 7.51
CA CYS A 92 -9.87 -12.57 8.59
C CYS A 92 -11.05 -13.43 8.09
N GLN A 93 -11.70 -13.08 6.96
CA GLN A 93 -12.75 -13.92 6.37
C GLN A 93 -12.19 -15.18 5.70
N ASP A 94 -10.99 -15.12 5.12
CA ASP A 94 -10.26 -16.31 4.64
C ASP A 94 -9.83 -17.26 5.78
N ARG A 95 -9.91 -16.81 7.04
CA ARG A 95 -9.70 -17.62 8.26
C ARG A 95 -11.01 -17.91 8.99
N GLN A 96 -12.07 -18.30 8.28
CA GLN A 96 -13.21 -18.96 8.94
C GLN A 96 -12.75 -20.30 9.55
N PRO A 97 -13.29 -20.66 10.73
CA PRO A 97 -12.77 -21.72 11.58
C PRO A 97 -13.01 -23.09 10.96
N ILE A 98 -12.10 -24.03 11.24
CA ILE A 98 -12.31 -25.46 11.02
C ILE A 98 -13.71 -25.80 11.56
N SER A 99 -14.63 -26.23 10.68
CA SER A 99 -15.90 -26.75 11.14
C SER A 99 -15.60 -28.03 11.93
N PHE A 100 -15.82 -27.98 13.25
CA PHE A 100 -16.02 -29.21 14.00
C PHE A 100 -17.35 -29.78 13.50
N GLY A 101 -17.25 -30.72 12.58
CA GLY A 101 -18.39 -31.50 12.10
C GLY A 101 -19.17 -32.03 13.29
N GLU A 102 -20.48 -31.91 13.19
CA GLU A 102 -21.46 -32.49 14.09
C GLU A 102 -21.09 -33.95 14.38
N PHE A 103 -20.60 -34.22 15.60
CA PHE A 103 -20.61 -35.57 16.14
C PHE A 103 -22.08 -35.90 16.42
N GLY A 104 -22.72 -36.51 15.42
CA GLY A 104 -23.98 -37.21 15.60
C GLY A 104 -23.80 -38.31 16.63
N VAL A 105 -24.33 -38.10 17.83
CA VAL A 105 -24.57 -39.16 18.79
C VAL A 105 -25.84 -39.87 18.33
N ARG A 106 -25.66 -41.05 17.74
CA ARG A 106 -26.68 -42.10 17.70
C ARG A 106 -26.47 -43.02 18.90
#